data_AF-A0AAW2FLV4-F1
#
_entry.id   AF-A0AAW2FLV4-F1
#
_cell.length_a   1.000
_cell.length_b   1.000
_cell.length_c   1.000
_cell.angle_alpha   90.00
_cell.angle_beta   90.00
_cell.angle_gamma   90.00
#
_symmetry.space_group_name_H-M   'P 1'
#
loop_
_entity.id
_entity.type
_entity.pdbx_description
1 polymer ?
#
loop_
_entity_poly.entity_id
_entity_poly.type
_entity_poly.pdbx_seq_one_letter_code
_entity_poly.pdbx_strand_id
1 'polypeptide(L)'
;MSDDDRDIDIESDAEKRAHHNALERKRRDHIKDSFSSLRDCVPALQGEKVASRAQILKKAAEYIQYMRRKNTSHQQDIDDLKKQNSILENQIRSLEKASFAGFTEACEVKTESVDMSTYNDTESESSDSETGQAIRQPKKLKMAGLHH
;
A
#
# COMPACT_ATOMS: atom_id res chain seq x y z
N MET A 1 -19.99 -60.67 -37.33
CA MET A 1 -19.98 -59.30 -37.89
C MET A 1 -21.30 -58.68 -37.51
N SER A 2 -21.41 -57.68 -36.63
CA SER A 2 -20.42 -56.90 -35.89
C SER A 2 -21.15 -56.37 -34.66
N ASP A 3 -20.73 -56.77 -33.46
CA ASP A 3 -21.18 -56.21 -32.19
C ASP A 3 -20.28 -55.02 -31.81
N ASP A 4 -20.11 -54.10 -32.76
CA ASP A 4 -19.37 -52.85 -32.57
C ASP A 4 -20.38 -51.69 -32.51
N ASP A 5 -20.03 -50.71 -31.67
CA ASP A 5 -20.56 -49.34 -31.65
C ASP A 5 -21.84 -49.07 -30.85
N ARG A 6 -21.89 -49.42 -29.56
CA ARG A 6 -22.57 -48.57 -28.55
C ARG A 6 -21.90 -48.66 -27.18
N ASP A 7 -20.64 -48.21 -27.09
CA ASP A 7 -20.15 -47.50 -25.90
C ASP A 7 -20.99 -46.22 -25.74
N ILE A 8 -22.26 -46.40 -25.40
CA ILE A 8 -23.06 -45.30 -24.93
C ILE A 8 -22.59 -45.08 -23.50
N ASP A 9 -21.74 -44.07 -23.35
CA ASP A 9 -21.37 -43.42 -22.09
C ASP A 9 -22.61 -42.72 -21.47
N ILE A 10 -23.72 -43.46 -21.32
CA ILE A 10 -24.84 -43.09 -20.45
C ILE A 10 -24.30 -43.33 -19.05
N GLU A 11 -23.57 -42.34 -18.56
CA GLU A 11 -23.42 -42.11 -17.15
C GLU A 11 -24.83 -42.17 -16.54
N SER A 12 -25.07 -43.20 -15.72
CA SER A 12 -26.38 -43.50 -15.15
C SER A 12 -26.88 -42.28 -14.37
N ASP A 13 -28.21 -42.11 -14.23
CA ASP A 13 -28.76 -41.02 -13.44
C ASP A 13 -28.23 -40.99 -11.99
N ALA A 14 -27.74 -42.15 -11.50
CA ALA A 14 -27.04 -42.26 -10.23
C ALA A 14 -25.64 -41.61 -10.27
N GLU A 15 -24.86 -41.86 -11.31
CA GLU A 15 -23.52 -41.29 -11.50
C GLU A 15 -23.59 -39.77 -11.74
N LYS A 16 -24.52 -39.28 -12.57
CA LYS A 16 -24.75 -37.83 -12.75
C LYS A 16 -25.08 -37.14 -11.42
N ARG A 17 -25.93 -37.77 -10.59
CA ARG A 17 -26.27 -37.28 -9.25
C ARG A 17 -25.07 -37.30 -8.32
N ALA A 18 -24.24 -38.36 -8.37
CA ALA A 18 -23.02 -38.46 -7.58
C ALA A 18 -22.00 -37.38 -7.97
N HIS A 19 -21.78 -37.18 -9.27
CA HIS A 19 -20.90 -36.14 -9.81
C HIS A 19 -21.36 -34.74 -9.40
N HIS A 20 -22.65 -34.42 -9.56
CA HIS A 20 -23.22 -33.15 -9.10
C HIS A 20 -23.02 -32.94 -7.59
N ASN A 21 -23.26 -33.97 -6.76
CA ASN A 21 -23.04 -33.89 -5.31
C ASN A 21 -21.57 -33.67 -4.94
N ALA A 22 -20.64 -34.25 -5.70
CA ALA A 22 -19.21 -34.05 -5.53
C ALA A 22 -18.80 -32.60 -5.85
N LEU A 23 -19.29 -32.06 -6.97
CA LEU A 23 -19.04 -30.68 -7.36
C LEU A 23 -19.59 -29.68 -6.33
N GLU A 24 -20.80 -29.87 -5.83
CA GLU A 24 -21.38 -28.97 -4.83
C GLU A 24 -20.64 -29.07 -3.49
N ARG A 25 -20.13 -30.25 -3.11
CA ARG A 25 -19.28 -30.39 -1.91
C ARG A 25 -18.00 -29.57 -2.06
N LYS A 26 -17.30 -29.70 -3.20
CA LYS A 26 -16.12 -28.89 -3.52
C LYS A 26 -16.43 -27.38 -3.47
N ARG A 27 -17.57 -26.95 -4.03
CA ARG A 27 -18.01 -25.55 -3.96
C ARG A 27 -18.22 -25.08 -2.52
N ARG A 28 -18.87 -25.90 -1.67
CA ARG A 28 -19.09 -25.58 -0.25
C ARG A 28 -17.79 -25.50 0.54
N ASP A 29 -16.80 -26.35 0.24
CA ASP A 29 -15.49 -26.31 0.87
C ASP A 29 -14.75 -25.00 0.51
N HIS A 30 -14.77 -24.59 -0.76
CA HIS A 30 -14.19 -23.30 -1.19
C HIS A 30 -14.85 -22.09 -0.50
N ILE A 31 -16.17 -22.14 -0.30
CA ILE A 31 -16.90 -21.10 0.45
C ILE A 31 -16.48 -21.10 1.92
N LYS A 32 -16.35 -22.28 2.53
CA LYS A 32 -15.90 -22.42 3.92
C LYS A 32 -14.49 -21.83 4.11
N ASP A 33 -13.60 -22.05 3.16
CA ASP A 33 -12.25 -21.48 3.18
C ASP A 33 -12.30 -19.96 3.04
N SER A 34 -13.10 -19.44 2.10
CA SER A 34 -13.34 -18.00 1.96
C SER A 34 -13.88 -17.34 3.24
N PHE A 35 -14.79 -18.00 3.96
CA PHE A 35 -15.28 -17.52 5.26
C PHE A 35 -14.20 -17.52 6.34
N SER A 36 -13.31 -18.51 6.33
CA SER A 36 -12.18 -18.60 7.27
C SER A 36 -11.20 -17.45 7.02
N SER A 37 -10.79 -17.23 5.76
CA SER A 37 -9.96 -16.10 5.37
C SER A 37 -10.60 -14.75 5.71
N LEU A 38 -11.91 -14.59 5.47
CA LEU A 38 -12.62 -13.36 5.83
C LEU A 38 -12.61 -13.12 7.34
N ARG A 39 -12.86 -14.15 8.16
CA ARG A 39 -12.83 -14.04 9.62
C ARG A 39 -11.46 -13.57 10.11
N ASP A 40 -10.39 -14.16 9.57
CA ASP A 40 -9.02 -13.87 10.02
C ASP A 40 -8.58 -12.44 9.67
N CYS A 41 -9.18 -11.84 8.63
CA CYS A 41 -8.98 -10.43 8.25
C CYS A 41 -9.75 -9.41 9.12
N VAL A 42 -10.70 -9.85 9.96
CA VAL A 42 -11.53 -8.96 10.78
C VAL A 42 -11.05 -9.01 12.23
N PRO A 43 -10.40 -7.95 12.75
CA PRO A 43 -9.76 -7.96 14.07
C PRO A 43 -10.70 -8.35 15.22
N ALA A 44 -11.97 -7.92 15.16
CA ALA A 44 -12.96 -8.23 16.20
C ALA A 44 -13.33 -9.72 16.29
N LEU A 45 -12.98 -10.52 15.28
CA LEU A 45 -13.23 -11.97 15.25
C LEU A 45 -11.96 -12.78 15.51
N GLN A 46 -10.79 -12.14 15.58
CA GLN A 46 -9.53 -12.80 15.89
C GLN A 46 -9.58 -13.31 17.33
N GLY A 47 -9.41 -14.62 17.51
CA GLY A 47 -9.51 -15.28 18.82
C GLY A 47 -10.90 -15.83 19.17
N GLU A 48 -11.93 -15.56 18.36
CA GLU A 48 -13.24 -16.18 18.55
C GLU A 48 -13.24 -17.59 17.95
N LYS A 49 -13.25 -18.61 18.83
CA LYS A 49 -13.14 -20.02 18.44
C LYS A 49 -14.25 -20.46 17.48
N VAL A 50 -15.45 -19.88 17.58
CA VAL A 50 -16.60 -20.20 16.73
C VAL A 50 -17.39 -18.94 16.40
N ALA A 51 -17.16 -18.37 15.21
CA ALA A 51 -17.97 -17.27 14.67
C ALA A 51 -18.93 -17.81 13.61
N SER A 52 -20.23 -17.52 13.72
CA SER A 52 -21.21 -17.93 12.71
C SER A 52 -21.02 -17.14 11.40
N ARG A 53 -21.48 -17.70 10.27
CA ARG A 53 -21.42 -17.02 8.95
C ARG A 53 -22.09 -15.64 8.98
N ALA A 54 -23.24 -15.52 9.65
CA ALA A 54 -23.95 -14.26 9.79
C ALA A 54 -23.15 -13.23 10.61
N GLN A 55 -22.52 -13.66 11.70
CA GLN A 55 -21.64 -12.79 12.50
C GLN A 55 -20.41 -12.34 11.69
N ILE A 56 -19.78 -13.25 10.93
CA ILE A 56 -18.62 -12.92 10.07
C ILE A 56 -19.00 -11.80 9.08
N LEU A 57 -20.12 -11.96 8.37
CA LEU A 57 -20.59 -10.96 7.41
C LEU A 57 -20.91 -9.62 8.08
N LYS A 58 -21.61 -9.66 9.22
CA LYS A 58 -21.97 -8.45 9.98
C LYS A 58 -20.72 -7.70 10.45
N LYS A 59 -19.76 -8.40 11.07
CA LYS A 59 -18.53 -7.79 11.59
C LYS A 59 -17.60 -7.32 10.48
N ALA A 60 -17.54 -8.02 9.35
CA ALA A 60 -16.81 -7.56 8.17
C ALA A 60 -17.39 -6.25 7.63
N ALA A 61 -18.71 -6.14 7.50
CA ALA A 61 -19.38 -4.92 7.05
C ALA A 61 -19.13 -3.74 8.02
N GLU A 62 -19.27 -3.98 9.33
CA GLU A 62 -18.95 -3.00 10.38
C GLU A 62 -17.49 -2.54 10.27
N TYR A 63 -16.55 -3.47 10.07
CA TYR A 63 -15.13 -3.16 9.97
C TYR A 63 -14.77 -2.35 8.72
N ILE A 64 -15.37 -2.66 7.57
CA ILE A 64 -15.19 -1.86 6.33
C ILE A 64 -15.64 -0.42 6.56
N GLN A 65 -16.82 -0.22 7.18
CA GLN A 65 -17.32 1.12 7.47
C GLN A 65 -16.42 1.87 8.46
N TYR A 66 -15.94 1.18 9.50
CA TYR A 66 -14.99 1.74 10.45
C TYR A 66 -13.69 2.18 9.76
N MET A 67 -13.08 1.31 8.93
CA MET A 67 -11.83 1.60 8.24
C MET A 67 -11.98 2.75 7.24
N ARG A 68 -13.13 2.88 6.56
CA ARG A 68 -13.43 4.05 5.71
C ARG A 68 -13.39 5.35 6.51
N ARG A 69 -14.12 5.42 7.63
CA ARG A 69 -14.14 6.60 8.51
C ARG A 69 -12.75 6.91 9.07
N LYS A 70 -12.02 5.89 9.49
CA LYS A 70 -10.65 6.02 10.01
C LYS A 70 -9.70 6.58 8.96
N ASN A 71 -9.74 6.07 7.73
CA ASN A 71 -8.91 6.57 6.63
C ASN A 71 -9.25 8.03 6.28
N THR A 72 -10.53 8.42 6.29
CA THR A 72 -10.94 9.81 6.08
C THR A 72 -10.38 10.73 7.17
N SER A 73 -10.48 10.34 8.45
CA SER A 73 -9.90 11.12 9.56
C SER A 73 -8.39 11.28 9.40
N HIS A 74 -7.68 10.20 9.10
CA HIS A 74 -6.22 10.27 8.89
C HIS A 74 -5.85 11.13 7.68
N GLN A 75 -6.65 11.12 6.61
CA GLN A 75 -6.41 12.00 5.47
C GLN A 75 -6.58 13.47 5.87
N GLN A 76 -7.59 13.78 6.69
CA GLN A 76 -7.77 15.13 7.22
C GLN A 76 -6.58 15.55 8.09
N ASP A 77 -6.12 14.68 8.99
CA ASP A 77 -4.93 14.96 9.83
C ASP A 77 -3.70 15.25 8.97
N ILE A 78 -3.49 14.47 7.90
CA ILE A 78 -2.39 14.67 6.94
C ILE A 78 -2.50 16.04 6.26
N ASP A 79 -3.69 16.43 5.82
CA ASP A 79 -3.89 17.69 5.10
C ASP A 79 -3.72 18.90 6.02
N ASP A 80 -4.19 18.81 7.26
CA ASP A 80 -4.00 19.84 8.28
C ASP A 80 -2.52 20.01 8.64
N LEU A 81 -1.78 18.91 8.82
CA LEU A 81 -0.33 18.95 9.08
C LEU A 81 0.45 19.53 7.89
N LYS A 82 0.08 19.19 6.66
CA LYS A 82 0.69 19.79 5.45
C LYS A 82 0.48 21.30 5.40
N LYS A 83 -0.73 21.76 5.74
CA LYS A 83 -1.03 23.19 5.79
C LYS A 83 -0.21 23.91 6.87
N GLN A 84 -0.11 23.32 8.06
CA GLN A 84 0.72 23.84 9.14
C GLN A 84 2.19 23.92 8.74
N ASN A 85 2.75 22.85 8.14
CA ASN A 85 4.12 22.85 7.67
C ASN A 85 4.38 23.93 6.62
N SER A 86 3.46 24.11 5.65
CA SER A 86 3.59 25.16 4.64
C SER A 86 3.59 26.58 5.26
N ILE A 87 2.76 26.82 6.28
CA ILE A 87 2.76 28.10 7.01
C ILE A 87 4.09 28.33 7.71
N LEU A 88 4.61 27.31 8.41
CA LEU A 88 5.89 27.39 9.12
C LEU A 88 7.06 27.59 8.16
N GLU A 89 7.10 26.87 7.04
CA GLU A 89 8.12 27.04 5.99
C GLU A 89 8.12 28.46 5.42
N ASN A 90 6.94 29.04 5.19
CA ASN A 90 6.81 30.43 4.73
C ASN A 90 7.29 31.44 5.80
N GLN A 91 7.02 31.18 7.08
CA GLN A 91 7.50 32.00 8.19
C GLN A 91 9.03 31.94 8.30
N ILE A 92 9.61 30.73 8.24
CA ILE A 92 11.06 30.51 8.25
C ILE A 92 11.70 31.30 7.10
N ARG A 93 11.23 31.13 5.87
CA ARG A 93 11.74 31.84 4.69
C ARG A 93 11.66 33.37 4.84
N SER A 94 10.59 33.88 5.43
CA SER A 94 10.42 35.32 5.67
C SER A 94 11.41 35.84 6.72
N LEU A 95 11.63 35.09 7.80
CA LEU A 95 12.59 35.42 8.85
C LEU A 95 14.03 35.33 8.36
N GLU A 96 14.37 34.31 7.56
CA GLU A 96 15.68 34.19 6.92
C GLU A 96 15.97 35.40 6.02
N LYS A 97 14.98 35.84 5.22
CA LYS A 97 15.11 37.04 4.38
C LYS A 97 15.29 38.31 5.22
N ALA A 98 14.52 38.48 6.30
CA ALA A 98 14.64 39.65 7.18
C ALA A 98 15.97 39.66 7.96
N SER A 99 16.42 38.50 8.44
CA SER A 99 17.72 38.33 9.09
C SER A 99 18.87 38.62 8.14
N PHE A 100 18.77 38.21 6.88
CA PHE A 100 19.78 38.49 5.86
C PHE A 100 19.81 39.99 5.51
N ALA A 101 18.65 40.63 5.36
CA ALA A 101 18.56 42.08 5.11
C ALA A 101 19.18 42.91 6.25
N GLY A 102 18.97 42.51 7.50
CA GLY A 102 19.59 43.18 8.66
C GLY A 102 21.11 42.98 8.77
N PHE A 103 21.67 41.91 8.20
CA PHE A 103 23.13 41.70 8.15
C PHE A 103 23.79 42.53 7.05
N THR A 104 23.14 42.72 5.90
CA THR A 104 23.65 43.58 4.82
C THR A 104 23.68 45.07 5.18
N GLU A 105 22.85 45.52 6.12
CA GLU A 105 22.83 46.92 6.58
C GLU A 105 23.86 47.20 7.70
N ALA A 106 24.39 46.15 8.36
CA ALA A 106 25.44 46.26 9.38
C ALA A 106 26.87 46.14 8.83
N CYS A 107 27.03 45.80 7.54
CA CYS A 107 28.34 45.67 6.89
C CYS A 107 28.43 46.62 5.69
N GLU A 108 28.33 47.93 5.95
CA GLU A 108 28.85 48.96 5.03
C GLU A 108 30.38 49.01 5.12
N VAL A 109 31.03 47.89 4.81
CA VAL A 109 32.47 47.87 4.50
C VAL A 109 32.58 48.11 3.01
N LYS A 110 33.20 49.24 2.65
CA LYS A 110 33.64 49.55 1.29
C LYS A 110 34.41 48.37 0.70
N THR A 111 33.76 47.52 -0.07
CA THR A 111 34.45 46.62 -1.00
C THR A 111 34.59 47.35 -2.32
N GLU A 112 35.79 47.90 -2.52
CA GLU A 112 36.27 48.32 -3.82
C GLU A 112 36.18 47.17 -4.82
N SER A 113 35.88 47.55 -6.06
CA SER A 113 35.76 46.74 -7.26
C SER A 113 36.89 45.71 -7.43
N VAL A 114 36.53 44.43 -7.50
CA VAL A 114 37.26 43.45 -8.31
C VAL A 114 36.31 42.86 -9.33
N ASP A 115 36.51 43.31 -10.55
CA ASP A 115 36.05 42.72 -11.80
C ASP A 115 36.42 41.23 -11.85
N MET A 116 35.45 40.36 -12.03
CA MET A 116 35.70 38.96 -12.38
C MET A 116 34.67 38.48 -13.39
N SER A 117 35.00 38.76 -14.65
CA SER A 117 34.76 37.95 -15.86
C SER A 117 33.40 37.27 -15.99
N THR A 118 32.59 37.88 -16.85
CA THR A 118 31.75 37.24 -17.86
C THR A 118 32.29 35.87 -18.30
N TYR A 119 31.51 34.81 -18.07
CA TYR A 119 31.51 33.61 -18.90
C TYR A 119 30.06 33.31 -19.28
N ASN A 120 29.72 33.71 -20.50
CA ASN A 120 28.55 33.22 -21.21
C ASN A 120 28.86 31.84 -21.81
N ASP A 121 27.78 31.07 -21.97
CA ASP A 121 27.58 29.92 -22.85
C ASP A 121 28.31 28.61 -22.56
N THR A 122 27.53 27.57 -22.21
CA THR A 122 27.10 26.63 -23.25
C THR A 122 25.83 25.89 -22.84
N GLU A 123 24.81 25.99 -23.67
CA GLU A 123 23.66 25.10 -23.70
C GLU A 123 24.14 23.67 -23.97
N SER A 124 23.55 22.68 -23.30
CA SER A 124 23.70 21.26 -23.68
C SER A 124 22.40 20.54 -23.46
N GLU A 125 21.63 20.46 -24.54
CA GLU A 125 20.62 19.45 -24.78
C GLU A 125 21.30 18.06 -24.81
N SER A 126 20.87 17.10 -23.98
CA SER A 126 21.17 15.69 -24.24
C SER A 126 20.11 14.75 -23.68
N SER A 127 19.22 14.38 -24.60
CA SER A 127 18.70 13.03 -24.92
C SER A 127 18.43 11.99 -23.81
N ASP A 128 17.19 11.50 -23.85
CA ASP A 128 16.62 10.27 -23.27
C ASP A 128 17.55 9.07 -23.11
N SER A 129 17.40 8.33 -21.99
CA SER A 129 17.47 6.86 -21.95
C SER A 129 16.94 6.30 -20.62
N GLU A 130 15.88 5.48 -20.73
CA GLU A 130 15.39 4.59 -19.69
C GLU A 130 16.45 3.57 -19.26
N THR A 131 16.71 3.42 -17.95
CA THR A 131 17.21 2.16 -17.39
C THR A 131 16.71 1.95 -15.97
N GLY A 132 16.01 0.83 -15.76
CA GLY A 132 15.41 0.45 -14.48
C GLY A 132 16.45 0.22 -13.37
N GLN A 133 16.18 0.76 -12.19
CA GLN A 133 16.93 0.45 -10.98
C GLN A 133 16.24 -0.66 -10.19
N ALA A 134 16.83 -1.86 -10.25
CA ALA A 134 16.56 -2.93 -9.30
C ALA A 134 17.08 -2.55 -7.91
N ILE A 135 16.17 -2.39 -6.95
CA ILE A 135 16.49 -2.10 -5.55
C ILE A 135 17.14 -3.34 -4.91
N ARG A 136 18.39 -3.18 -4.47
CA ARG A 136 19.14 -4.18 -3.69
C ARG A 136 18.71 -4.14 -2.21
N GLN A 137 18.49 -5.32 -1.63
CA GLN A 137 18.05 -5.60 -0.25
C GLN A 137 19.11 -5.28 0.82
N PRO A 138 18.71 -5.00 2.08
CA PRO A 138 19.53 -5.37 3.25
C PRO A 138 18.96 -6.56 4.03
N LYS A 139 19.83 -7.52 4.36
CA LYS A 139 19.56 -8.77 5.10
C LYS A 139 19.27 -8.47 6.58
N LYS A 140 18.27 -9.16 7.17
CA LYS A 140 17.99 -9.10 8.63
C LYS A 140 19.05 -9.85 9.44
N LEU A 141 19.55 -9.21 10.50
CA LEU A 141 20.36 -9.82 11.56
C LEU A 141 19.49 -10.74 12.44
N LYS A 142 19.97 -11.95 12.69
CA LYS A 142 19.36 -12.95 13.58
C LYS A 142 20.02 -12.84 14.95
N MET A 143 19.30 -12.38 15.97
CA MET A 143 19.73 -12.52 17.36
C MET A 143 19.43 -13.95 17.83
N ALA A 144 20.48 -14.66 18.25
CA ALA A 144 20.38 -15.93 18.94
C ALA A 144 20.04 -15.69 20.42
N GLY A 145 19.09 -16.46 20.95
CA GLY A 145 18.70 -16.42 22.36
C GLY A 145 19.78 -17.03 23.26
N LEU A 146 20.07 -16.36 24.37
CA LEU A 146 20.76 -16.93 25.52
C LEU A 146 19.73 -17.60 26.43
N HIS A 147 19.86 -18.91 26.61
CA HIS A 147 19.26 -19.64 27.72
C HIS A 147 20.10 -19.40 28.98
N HIS A 148 19.47 -19.07 30.10
CA HIS A 148 19.90 -19.40 31.47
C HIS A 148 18.71 -20.02 32.18
#